data_AF-A0A3S3P9D1-F1
#
_entry.id   AF-A0A3S3P9D1-F1
#
_cell.length_a   1.000
_cell.length_b   1.000
_cell.length_c   1.000
_cell.angle_alpha   90.00
_cell.angle_beta   90.00
_cell.angle_gamma   90.00
#
_symmetry.space_group_name_H-M   'P 1'
#
loop_
_entity.id
_entity.type
_entity.pdbx_description
1 polymer ?
#
loop_
_entity_poly.entity_id
_entity_poly.type
_entity_poly.pdbx_seq_one_letter_code
_entity_poly.pdbx_strand_id
1 'polypeptide(L)'
;MVQIIHKKFNSIQVQLKQSTCEAVMILRSRFLDARRKRRNFSKQATEILNEYFYSHLSNPYPSEEAKEELARKCGITVSQVSNWFGNKRIRYKKNIGKAQEEANLYAAKKAGKCNYTRREFS
;
A
#
# COMPACT_ATOMS: atom_id res chain seq x y z
N MET A 1 6.62 -8.03 -60.08
CA MET A 1 7.84 -7.93 -59.23
C MET A 1 7.83 -6.67 -58.36
N VAL A 2 7.71 -5.46 -58.93
CA VAL A 2 7.72 -4.17 -58.19
C VAL A 2 6.63 -4.05 -57.11
N GLN A 3 5.42 -4.53 -57.37
CA GLN A 3 4.31 -4.52 -56.39
C GLN A 3 4.58 -5.39 -55.15
N ILE A 4 5.30 -6.50 -55.34
CA ILE A 4 5.69 -7.40 -54.24
C ILE A 4 6.74 -6.72 -53.36
N ILE A 5 7.68 -6.01 -53.97
CA ILE A 5 8.71 -5.23 -53.27
C ILE A 5 8.05 -4.13 -52.43
N HIS A 6 7.11 -3.37 -52.99
CA HIS A 6 6.37 -2.34 -52.25
C HIS A 6 5.57 -2.92 -51.07
N LYS A 7 4.89 -4.06 -51.26
CA LYS A 7 4.17 -4.71 -50.16
C LYS A 7 5.11 -5.18 -49.05
N LYS A 8 6.25 -5.78 -49.40
CA LYS A 8 7.27 -6.19 -48.40
C LYS A 8 7.85 -4.98 -47.68
N PHE A 9 8.17 -3.91 -48.40
CA PHE A 9 8.68 -2.67 -47.82
C PHE A 9 7.67 -2.04 -46.84
N ASN A 10 6.41 -1.95 -47.24
CA ASN A 10 5.34 -1.45 -46.37
C ASN A 10 5.15 -2.32 -45.12
N SER A 11 5.20 -3.64 -45.27
CA SER A 11 5.11 -4.59 -44.14
C SER A 11 6.27 -4.39 -43.15
N ILE A 12 7.50 -4.30 -43.67
CA ILE A 12 8.69 -4.03 -42.85
C ILE A 12 8.56 -2.68 -42.13
N GLN A 13 8.12 -1.63 -42.83
CA GLN A 13 7.92 -0.31 -42.25
C GLN A 13 6.89 -0.33 -41.11
N VAL A 14 5.79 -1.07 -41.27
CA VAL A 14 4.74 -1.23 -40.24
C VAL A 14 5.29 -2.01 -39.05
N GLN A 15 5.99 -3.12 -39.29
CA GLN A 15 6.59 -3.94 -38.22
C GLN A 15 7.61 -3.14 -37.40
N LEU A 16 8.45 -2.35 -38.05
CA LEU A 16 9.41 -1.48 -37.37
C LEU A 16 8.72 -0.41 -36.52
N LYS A 17 7.65 0.22 -37.03
CA LYS A 17 6.84 1.19 -36.28
C LYS A 17 6.17 0.55 -35.05
N GLN A 18 5.61 -0.65 -35.22
CA GLN A 18 4.97 -1.39 -34.14
C GLN A 18 5.98 -1.77 -33.05
N SER A 19 7.11 -2.37 -33.42
CA SER A 19 8.17 -2.76 -32.50
C SER A 19 8.73 -1.56 -31.72
N THR A 20 8.91 -0.43 -32.41
CA THR A 20 9.35 0.82 -31.76
C THR A 20 8.31 1.34 -30.77
N CYS A 21 7.02 1.35 -31.15
CA CYS A 21 5.94 1.77 -30.28
C CYS A 21 5.87 0.89 -29.01
N GLU A 22 5.96 -0.42 -29.17
CA GLU A 22 5.99 -1.36 -28.05
C GLU A 22 7.18 -1.12 -27.12
N ALA A 23 8.38 -0.97 -27.68
CA ALA A 23 9.58 -0.67 -26.90
C ALA A 23 9.43 0.65 -26.11
N VAL A 24 8.89 1.69 -26.74
CA VAL A 24 8.60 2.98 -26.08
C VAL A 24 7.57 2.83 -24.97
N MET A 25 6.49 2.09 -25.20
CA MET A 25 5.45 1.86 -24.19
C MET A 25 5.98 1.04 -23.00
N ILE A 26 6.82 0.03 -23.25
CA ILE A 26 7.50 -0.74 -22.20
C ILE A 26 8.42 0.17 -21.38
N LEU A 27 9.23 1.01 -22.05
CA LEU A 27 10.13 1.93 -21.37
C LEU A 27 9.35 2.95 -20.52
N ARG A 28 8.27 3.51 -21.07
CA ARG A 28 7.37 4.43 -20.36
C ARG A 28 6.75 3.77 -19.13
N SER A 29 6.27 2.53 -19.25
CA SER A 29 5.72 1.77 -18.12
C SER A 29 6.76 1.56 -17.03
N ARG A 30 7.96 1.07 -17.40
CA ARG A 30 9.09 0.87 -16.47
C ARG A 30 9.50 2.15 -15.77
N PHE A 31 9.54 3.28 -16.49
CA PHE A 31 9.84 4.58 -15.90
C PHE A 31 8.78 5.03 -14.90
N LEU A 32 7.50 4.89 -15.22
CA LEU A 32 6.38 5.21 -14.33
C LEU A 32 6.32 4.29 -13.11
N ASP A 33 6.69 3.02 -13.27
CA ASP A 33 6.81 2.04 -12.18
C ASP A 33 7.99 2.34 -11.26
N ALA A 34 9.15 2.68 -11.82
CA ALA A 34 10.33 3.09 -11.06
C ALA A 34 10.07 4.38 -10.27
N ARG A 35 9.33 5.34 -10.84
CA ARG A 35 8.87 6.55 -10.15
C ARG A 35 7.88 6.22 -9.03
N ARG A 36 7.09 5.15 -9.17
CA ARG A 36 6.23 4.58 -8.11
C ARG A 36 7.03 3.70 -7.15
N LYS A 37 8.26 4.08 -6.77
CA LYS A 37 9.07 3.40 -5.76
C LYS A 37 8.20 3.21 -4.51
N ARG A 38 7.69 2.00 -4.30
CA ARG A 38 6.83 1.65 -3.17
C ARG A 38 7.67 1.81 -1.91
N ARG A 39 7.57 2.97 -1.27
CA ARG A 39 8.12 3.18 0.05
C ARG A 39 7.16 2.54 1.04
N ASN A 40 7.66 1.54 1.77
CA ASN A 40 6.98 1.08 2.96
C ASN A 40 6.82 2.27 3.91
N PHE A 41 5.73 2.29 4.66
CA PHE A 41 5.57 3.27 5.72
C PHE A 41 6.68 3.09 6.76
N SER A 42 6.99 4.16 7.49
CA SER A 42 7.92 4.04 8.61
C SER A 42 7.40 3.02 9.63
N LYS A 43 8.30 2.43 10.41
CA LYS A 43 7.92 1.48 11.46
C LYS A 43 6.94 2.11 12.45
N GLN A 44 7.18 3.37 12.81
CA GLN A 44 6.31 4.16 13.69
C GLN A 44 4.92 4.37 13.09
N ALA A 45 4.82 4.81 11.83
CA ALA A 45 3.52 4.99 11.17
C ALA A 45 2.74 3.67 11.11
N THR A 46 3.44 2.56 10.82
CA THR A 46 2.83 1.22 10.79
C THR A 46 2.34 0.79 12.18
N GLU A 47 3.10 1.10 13.24
CA GLU A 47 2.71 0.80 14.62
C GLU A 47 1.48 1.58 15.06
N ILE A 48 1.41 2.88 14.76
CA ILE A 48 0.25 3.74 15.06
C ILE A 48 -1.01 3.23 14.35
N LEU A 49 -0.90 2.91 13.05
CA LEU A 49 -2.03 2.40 12.26
C LEU A 49 -2.52 1.03 12.77
N ASN A 50 -1.59 0.13 13.13
CA ASN A 50 -1.93 -1.16 13.72
C ASN A 50 -2.59 -1.00 15.09
N GLU A 51 -2.05 -0.14 15.95
CA GLU A 51 -2.60 0.13 17.28
C GLU A 51 -4.07 0.56 17.19
N TYR A 52 -4.37 1.54 16.31
CA TYR A 52 -5.75 1.97 16.08
C TYR A 52 -6.62 0.84 15.54
N PHE A 53 -6.12 0.08 14.55
CA PHE A 53 -6.87 -1.02 13.95
C PHE A 53 -7.24 -2.09 14.98
N TYR A 54 -6.28 -2.51 15.80
CA TYR A 54 -6.50 -3.56 16.80
C TYR A 54 -7.34 -3.06 17.99
N SER A 55 -7.28 -1.77 18.33
CA SER A 55 -8.17 -1.20 19.36
C SER A 55 -9.62 -1.06 18.89
N HIS A 56 -9.88 -1.07 17.57
CA HIS A 56 -11.21 -0.94 16.97
C HIS A 56 -11.57 -2.18 16.12
N LEU A 57 -11.16 -3.39 16.53
CA LEU A 57 -11.45 -4.62 15.75
C LEU A 57 -12.94 -4.87 15.51
N SER A 58 -13.82 -4.44 16.43
CA SER A 58 -15.26 -4.53 16.26
C SER A 58 -15.79 -3.67 15.12
N ASN A 59 -15.16 -2.51 14.88
CA ASN A 59 -15.53 -1.58 13.82
C ASN A 59 -14.29 -0.84 13.25
N PRO A 60 -13.48 -1.50 12.38
CA PRO A 60 -12.22 -0.95 11.89
C PRO A 60 -12.40 0.02 10.71
N TYR A 61 -13.28 1.00 10.91
CA TYR A 61 -13.64 2.06 9.97
C TYR A 61 -13.45 3.42 10.66
N PRO A 62 -12.26 4.03 10.55
CA PRO A 62 -12.04 5.36 11.10
C PRO A 62 -12.95 6.40 10.44
N SER A 63 -13.48 7.33 11.22
CA SER A 63 -14.16 8.54 10.73
C SER A 63 -13.18 9.42 9.94
N GLU A 64 -13.68 10.41 9.20
CA GLU A 64 -12.79 11.33 8.47
C GLU A 64 -11.84 12.08 9.40
N GLU A 65 -12.33 12.59 10.53
CA GLU A 65 -11.50 13.22 11.55
C GLU A 65 -10.41 12.27 12.10
N ALA A 66 -10.76 11.01 12.35
CA ALA A 66 -9.78 10.01 12.80
C ALA A 66 -8.73 9.71 11.71
N LYS A 67 -9.11 9.72 10.42
CA LYS A 67 -8.15 9.55 9.32
C LYS A 67 -7.22 10.75 9.20
N GLU A 68 -7.70 11.97 9.39
CA GLU A 68 -6.89 13.18 9.41
C GLU A 68 -5.87 13.17 10.56
N GLU A 69 -6.30 12.76 11.75
CA GLU A 69 -5.44 12.58 12.92
C GLU A 69 -4.33 11.55 12.64
N LEU A 70 -4.70 10.39 12.11
CA LEU A 70 -3.76 9.32 11.77
C LEU A 70 -2.79 9.76 10.66
N ALA A 71 -3.27 10.48 9.66
CA ALA A 71 -2.45 11.03 8.59
C ALA A 71 -1.37 11.97 9.14
N ARG A 72 -1.77 12.89 10.04
CA ARG A 72 -0.85 13.82 10.71
C ARG A 72 0.19 13.11 11.57
N LYS A 73 -0.24 12.17 12.43
CA LYS A 73 0.67 11.40 13.31
C LYS A 73 1.66 10.55 12.53
N CYS A 74 1.23 9.97 11.41
CA CYS A 74 2.03 9.08 10.60
C CYS A 74 2.88 9.80 9.53
N GLY A 75 2.64 11.10 9.29
CA GLY A 75 3.29 11.85 8.22
C GLY A 75 2.95 11.34 6.81
N ILE A 76 1.71 10.85 6.62
CA ILE A 76 1.20 10.30 5.36
C ILE A 76 -0.11 10.98 4.97
N THR A 77 -0.58 10.77 3.74
CA THR A 77 -1.85 11.37 3.29
C THR A 77 -3.07 10.61 3.80
N VAL A 78 -4.22 11.30 3.92
CA VAL A 78 -5.52 10.69 4.28
C VAL A 78 -5.90 9.56 3.32
N SER A 79 -5.57 9.70 2.03
CA SER A 79 -5.76 8.65 1.03
C SER A 79 -4.90 7.41 1.32
N GLN A 80 -3.64 7.59 1.75
CA GLN A 80 -2.77 6.48 2.16
C GLN A 80 -3.31 5.76 3.40
N VAL A 81 -3.85 6.51 4.39
CA VAL A 81 -4.54 5.93 5.55
C VAL A 81 -5.74 5.10 5.09
N SER A 82 -6.62 5.67 4.26
CA SER A 82 -7.82 4.99 3.76
C SER A 82 -7.49 3.69 3.02
N ASN A 83 -6.50 3.74 2.13
CA ASN A 83 -6.01 2.56 1.41
C ASN A 83 -5.38 1.52 2.33
N TRP A 84 -4.65 1.95 3.37
CA TRP A 84 -4.07 1.04 4.34
C TRP A 84 -5.13 0.28 5.12
N PHE A 85 -6.17 0.97 5.63
CA PHE A 85 -7.27 0.33 6.36
C PHE A 85 -8.06 -0.63 5.48
N GLY A 86 -8.36 -0.25 4.23
CA GLY A 86 -8.98 -1.16 3.26
C GLY A 86 -8.18 -2.46 3.06
N ASN A 87 -6.87 -2.31 2.79
CA ASN A 87 -5.98 -3.45 2.59
C ASN A 87 -5.75 -4.28 3.87
N LYS A 88 -5.72 -3.65 5.06
CA LYS A 88 -5.56 -4.34 6.34
C LYS A 88 -6.80 -5.19 6.65
N ARG A 89 -8.02 -4.68 6.44
CA ARG A 89 -9.26 -5.47 6.61
C ARG A 89 -9.32 -6.69 5.72
N ILE A 90 -8.99 -6.55 4.43
CA ILE A 90 -8.96 -7.69 3.48
C ILE A 90 -7.97 -8.75 3.95
N ARG A 91 -6.75 -8.34 4.36
CA ARG A 91 -5.71 -9.27 4.85
C ARG A 91 -6.12 -9.94 6.16
N TYR A 92 -6.74 -9.20 7.08
CA TYR A 92 -7.26 -9.72 8.34
C TYR A 92 -8.31 -10.82 8.09
N LYS A 93 -9.30 -10.54 7.22
CA LYS A 93 -10.36 -11.50 6.89
C LYS A 93 -9.83 -12.75 6.18
N LYS A 94 -8.80 -12.62 5.34
CA LYS A 94 -8.19 -13.75 4.62
C LYS A 94 -7.35 -14.66 5.50
N ASN A 95 -6.74 -14.14 6.57
CA ASN A 95 -5.77 -14.85 7.40
C ASN A 95 -6.08 -14.72 8.90
N ILE A 96 -7.28 -15.13 9.31
CA ILE A 96 -7.79 -14.91 10.68
C ILE A 96 -6.83 -15.47 11.75
N GLY A 97 -6.26 -16.66 11.57
CA GLY A 97 -5.36 -17.28 12.56
C GLY A 97 -4.10 -16.44 12.85
N LYS A 98 -3.38 -16.00 11.81
CA LYS A 98 -2.20 -15.12 11.96
C LYS A 98 -2.58 -13.73 12.46
N ALA A 99 -3.74 -13.24 12.06
CA ALA A 99 -4.20 -11.92 12.44
C ALA A 99 -4.63 -11.84 13.92
N GLN A 100 -5.14 -12.95 14.47
CA GLN A 100 -5.48 -13.06 15.89
C GLN A 100 -4.23 -13.07 16.77
N GLU A 101 -3.17 -13.75 16.34
CA GLU A 101 -1.87 -13.72 17.02
C GLU A 101 -1.29 -12.30 17.06
N GLU A 102 -1.31 -11.59 15.92
CA GLU A 102 -0.91 -10.17 15.87
C GLU A 102 -1.76 -9.32 16.81
N ALA A 103 -3.10 -9.49 16.81
CA ALA A 103 -4.00 -8.78 17.70
C ALA A 103 -3.67 -9.00 19.18
N ASN A 104 -3.39 -10.26 19.56
CA ASN A 104 -3.02 -10.63 20.92
C ASN A 104 -1.69 -9.97 21.34
N LEU A 105 -0.70 -9.91 20.43
CA LEU A 105 0.55 -9.20 20.68
C LEU A 105 0.33 -7.70 20.95
N TYR A 106 -0.51 -7.04 20.14
CA TYR A 106 -0.81 -5.62 20.35
C TYR A 106 -1.61 -5.38 21.63
N ALA A 107 -2.53 -6.26 21.98
CA ALA A 107 -3.25 -6.22 23.25
C ALA A 107 -2.29 -6.37 24.46
N ALA A 108 -1.36 -7.33 24.39
CA ALA A 108 -0.36 -7.55 25.44
C ALA A 108 0.59 -6.35 25.60
N LYS A 109 1.05 -5.74 24.49
CA LYS A 109 1.86 -4.51 24.52
C LYS A 109 1.11 -3.34 25.16
N LYS A 110 -0.18 -3.19 24.87
CA LYS A 110 -1.02 -2.15 25.47
C LYS A 110 -1.16 -2.35 26.98
N ALA A 111 -1.40 -3.58 27.42
CA ALA A 111 -1.46 -3.93 28.85
C ALA A 111 -0.13 -3.65 29.57
N GLY A 112 1.01 -3.96 28.94
CA GLY A 112 2.34 -3.64 29.47
C GLY A 112 2.60 -2.14 29.65
N LYS A 113 2.18 -1.30 28.68
CA LYS A 113 2.28 0.17 28.78
C LYS A 113 1.41 0.76 29.90
N CYS A 114 0.20 0.24 30.10
CA CYS A 114 -0.68 0.67 31.20
C CYS A 114 -0.11 0.33 32.58
N ASN A 115 0.63 -0.77 32.71
CA ASN A 115 1.24 -1.17 33.98
C ASN A 115 2.48 -0.34 34.36
N TYR A 116 3.19 0.24 33.39
CA TYR A 116 4.33 1.14 33.64
C TYR A 116 3.85 2.54 34.07
N THR A 117 2.89 3.10 33.33
CA THR A 117 2.32 4.44 33.62
C THR A 117 1.58 4.52 34.96
N ARG A 118 1.02 3.41 35.46
CA ARG A 118 0.39 3.37 36.80
C ARG A 118 1.40 3.37 37.96
N ARG A 119 2.65 2.96 37.75
CA ARG A 119 3.70 2.96 38.80
C ARG A 119 4.41 4.30 38.98
N GLU A 120 4.35 5.20 38.00
CA GLU A 120 4.99 6.52 38.08
C GLU A 120 4.12 7.60 38.76
N PHE A 121 2.90 7.25 39.19
CA PHE A 121 1.96 8.14 39.89
C PHE A 121 1.57 7.63 41.30
N SER A 122 2.37 6.76 41.90
CA SER A 122 2.13 6.21 43.24
C SER A 122 3.31 6.41 44.17
#